data_AF-A0A397AEG0-F1
#
_entry.id   AF-A0A397AEG0-F1
#
_cell.length_a   1.000
_cell.length_b   1.000
_cell.length_c   1.000
_cell.angle_alpha   90.00
_cell.angle_beta   90.00
_cell.angle_gamma   90.00
#
_symmetry.space_group_name_H-M   'P 1'
#
loop_
_entity.id
_entity.type
_entity.pdbx_description
1 polymer ?
#
loop_
_entity_poly.entity_id
_entity_poly.type
_entity_poly.pdbx_seq_one_letter_code
_entity_poly.pdbx_strand_id
1 'polypeptide(L)'
;IEILNEHLPVGMKPFRHPEDLMKSLDFTKDNQININEFMECFRIHANLTVVAKWRRARTKIRALRALGMLRVIDTPAIVTASDIRLQLGDITGGDDDITDDERDHATQSDSC
;
A
#
# COMPACT_ATOMS: atom_id res chain seq x y z
N ILE A 1 -9.31 -3.86 -24.96
CA ILE A 1 -10.07 -2.66 -24.53
C ILE A 1 -11.45 -2.57 -25.19
N GLU A 2 -11.61 -3.07 -26.42
CA GLU A 2 -12.89 -3.13 -27.15
C GLU A 2 -14.05 -3.71 -26.32
N ILE A 3 -13.86 -4.90 -25.72
CA ILE A 3 -14.85 -5.54 -24.84
C ILE A 3 -15.30 -4.63 -23.68
N LEU A 4 -14.40 -3.81 -23.11
CA LEU A 4 -14.77 -2.86 -22.06
C LEU A 4 -15.62 -1.71 -22.62
N ASN A 5 -15.31 -1.24 -23.84
CA ASN A 5 -16.06 -0.19 -24.52
C ASN A 5 -17.45 -0.68 -25.00
N GLU A 6 -17.60 -1.94 -25.38
CA GLU A 6 -18.88 -2.57 -25.71
C GLU A 6 -19.86 -2.59 -24.52
N HIS A 7 -19.33 -2.72 -23.30
CA HIS A 7 -20.11 -2.81 -22.07
C HIS A 7 -20.23 -1.48 -21.31
N LEU A 8 -19.82 -0.36 -21.93
CA LEU A 8 -19.96 0.97 -21.31
C LEU A 8 -21.44 1.41 -21.25
N PRO A 9 -21.88 2.04 -20.15
CA PRO A 9 -23.19 2.67 -20.08
C PRO A 9 -23.38 3.73 -21.17
N VAL A 10 -24.61 3.84 -21.68
CA VAL A 10 -24.97 4.82 -22.73
C VAL A 10 -24.62 6.24 -22.27
N GLY A 11 -23.85 6.95 -23.09
CA GLY A 11 -23.38 8.31 -22.80
C GLY A 11 -22.03 8.41 -22.09
N MET A 12 -21.41 7.29 -21.66
CA MET A 12 -20.02 7.32 -21.20
C MET A 12 -19.04 7.46 -22.37
N LYS A 13 -17.89 8.10 -22.10
CA LYS A 13 -16.81 8.20 -23.08
C LYS A 13 -16.05 6.87 -23.16
N PRO A 14 -15.71 6.38 -24.37
CA PRO A 14 -14.92 5.17 -24.53
C PRO A 14 -13.52 5.35 -23.96
N PHE A 15 -12.96 4.28 -23.39
CA PHE A 15 -11.55 4.20 -23.05
C PHE A 15 -10.72 4.24 -24.32
N ARG A 16 -9.81 5.22 -24.43
CA ARG A 16 -8.92 5.43 -25.58
C ARG A 16 -7.47 5.02 -25.33
N HIS A 17 -7.06 5.01 -24.07
CA HIS A 17 -5.67 4.85 -23.62
C HIS A 17 -5.59 3.63 -22.69
N PRO A 18 -5.39 2.41 -23.21
CA PRO A 18 -5.24 1.21 -22.38
C PRO A 18 -4.05 1.31 -21.41
N GLU A 19 -3.00 2.04 -21.78
CA GLU A 19 -1.84 2.36 -20.95
C GLU A 19 -2.19 3.13 -19.67
N ASP A 20 -3.11 4.09 -19.74
CA ASP A 20 -3.55 4.87 -18.56
C ASP A 20 -4.54 4.08 -17.71
N LEU A 21 -5.33 3.21 -18.34
CA LEU A 21 -6.13 2.23 -17.62
C LEU A 21 -5.22 1.26 -16.84
N MET A 22 -4.19 0.70 -17.47
CA MET A 22 -3.23 -0.18 -16.78
C MET A 22 -2.59 0.53 -15.58
N LYS A 23 -2.02 1.74 -15.76
CA LYS A 23 -1.42 2.54 -14.66
C LYS A 23 -2.37 2.86 -13.50
N SER A 24 -3.69 2.86 -13.73
CA SER A 24 -4.71 3.17 -12.71
C SER A 24 -5.31 1.92 -12.05
N LEU A 25 -5.05 0.74 -12.59
CA LEU A 25 -5.54 -0.55 -12.09
C LEU A 25 -4.44 -1.42 -11.46
N ASP A 26 -3.23 -1.39 -12.02
CA ASP A 26 -2.05 -2.11 -11.53
C ASP A 26 -1.44 -1.36 -10.33
N PHE A 27 -1.62 -1.90 -9.12
CA PHE A 27 -1.11 -1.32 -7.89
C PHE A 27 0.21 -1.96 -7.45
N THR A 28 0.48 -3.21 -7.84
CA THR A 28 1.75 -3.90 -7.60
C THR A 28 2.87 -3.45 -8.54
N LYS A 29 2.53 -2.82 -9.67
CA LYS A 29 3.41 -2.37 -10.76
C LYS A 29 4.13 -3.53 -11.46
N ASP A 30 3.44 -4.66 -11.59
CA ASP A 30 3.95 -5.87 -12.25
C ASP A 30 3.43 -6.05 -13.70
N ASN A 31 2.76 -5.03 -14.23
CA ASN A 31 2.09 -4.99 -15.54
C ASN A 31 0.96 -6.03 -15.71
N GLN A 32 0.45 -6.61 -14.61
CA GLN A 32 -0.72 -7.47 -14.59
C GLN A 32 -1.78 -6.87 -13.67
N ILE A 33 -3.05 -7.24 -13.89
CA ILE A 33 -4.15 -6.82 -13.02
C ILE A 33 -4.68 -8.08 -12.36
N ASN A 34 -4.42 -8.22 -11.06
CA ASN A 34 -4.93 -9.34 -10.29
C ASN A 34 -6.38 -9.09 -9.84
N ILE A 35 -7.07 -10.16 -9.40
CA ILE A 35 -8.49 -10.09 -9.04
C ILE A 35 -8.77 -9.13 -7.87
N ASN A 36 -7.81 -8.90 -6.96
CA ASN A 36 -8.01 -7.99 -5.83
C ASN A 36 -8.01 -6.53 -6.26
N GLU A 37 -7.14 -6.18 -7.20
CA GLU A 37 -6.98 -4.86 -7.81
C GLU A 37 -8.21 -4.50 -8.65
N PHE A 38 -8.60 -5.39 -9.58
CA PHE A 38 -9.84 -5.24 -10.34
C PHE A 38 -11.05 -5.02 -9.42
N MET A 39 -11.15 -5.82 -8.36
CA MET A 39 -12.24 -5.71 -7.38
C MET A 39 -12.11 -4.52 -6.43
N GLU A 40 -11.01 -3.76 -6.43
CA GLU A 40 -10.87 -2.52 -5.66
C GLU A 40 -11.53 -1.34 -6.37
N CYS A 41 -11.54 -1.32 -7.70
CA CYS A 41 -12.17 -0.25 -8.48
C CYS A 41 -13.68 -0.17 -8.23
N PHE A 42 -14.35 -1.31 -8.10
CA PHE A 42 -15.76 -1.38 -7.65
C PHE A 42 -15.91 -1.03 -6.17
N ARG A 43 -14.88 -1.24 -5.35
CA ARG A 43 -14.89 -1.06 -3.89
C ARG A 43 -14.74 0.40 -3.48
N ILE A 44 -13.94 1.16 -4.22
CA ILE A 44 -13.78 2.62 -4.08
C ILE A 44 -15.12 3.32 -4.40
N HIS A 45 -15.80 2.89 -5.46
CA HIS A 45 -17.09 3.46 -5.88
C HIS A 45 -18.31 2.85 -5.15
N ALA A 46 -18.12 1.79 -4.36
CA ALA A 46 -19.21 1.18 -3.60
C ALA A 46 -19.63 2.09 -2.43
N ASN A 47 -20.89 2.51 -2.45
CA ASN A 47 -21.59 3.09 -1.30
C ASN A 47 -21.84 2.02 -0.22
N LEU A 48 -20.76 1.51 0.36
CA LEU A 48 -20.79 0.57 1.47
C LEU A 48 -21.39 1.26 2.69
N THR A 49 -22.49 0.70 3.19
CA THR A 49 -23.09 1.14 4.45
C THR A 49 -22.07 1.08 5.58
N VAL A 50 -22.24 1.93 6.59
CA VAL A 50 -21.38 1.95 7.80
C VAL A 50 -21.29 0.54 8.42
N VAL A 51 -22.38 -0.23 8.39
CA VAL A 51 -22.44 -1.64 8.83
C VAL A 51 -21.52 -2.55 7.99
N ALA A 52 -21.50 -2.41 6.66
CA ALA A 52 -20.63 -3.20 5.79
C ALA A 52 -19.14 -2.87 6.02
N LYS A 53 -18.80 -1.58 6.18
CA LYS A 53 -17.45 -1.13 6.54
C LYS A 53 -17.03 -1.72 7.90
N TRP A 54 -17.89 -1.66 8.92
CA TRP A 54 -17.66 -2.26 10.24
C TRP A 54 -17.49 -3.78 10.21
N ARG A 55 -18.30 -4.51 9.42
CA ARG A 55 -18.14 -5.97 9.27
C ARG A 55 -16.76 -6.31 8.71
N ARG A 56 -16.29 -5.61 7.67
CA ARG A 56 -14.98 -5.84 7.05
C ARG A 56 -13.82 -5.49 7.98
N ALA A 57 -13.91 -4.35 8.69
CA ALA A 57 -12.92 -3.97 9.71
C ALA A 57 -12.85 -5.00 10.84
N ARG A 58 -14.00 -5.49 11.33
CA ARG A 58 -14.08 -6.53 12.38
C ARG A 58 -13.44 -7.85 11.95
N THR A 59 -13.58 -8.25 10.69
CA THR A 59 -12.87 -9.43 10.14
C THR A 59 -11.36 -9.23 10.13
N LYS A 60 -10.87 -8.07 9.68
CA LYS A 60 -9.42 -7.74 9.73
C LYS A 60 -8.88 -7.76 11.17
N ILE A 61 -9.58 -7.14 12.12
CA ILE A 61 -9.23 -7.13 13.55
C ILE A 61 -9.16 -8.56 14.12
N ARG A 62 -10.13 -9.43 13.78
CA ARG A 62 -10.11 -10.84 14.19
C ARG A 62 -8.91 -11.61 13.63
N ALA A 63 -8.56 -11.39 12.36
CA ALA A 63 -7.39 -12.01 11.75
C ALA A 63 -6.08 -11.54 12.41
N LEU A 64 -5.90 -10.23 12.60
CA LEU A 64 -4.73 -9.67 13.29
C LEU A 64 -4.61 -10.16 14.74
N ARG A 65 -5.73 -10.32 15.46
CA ARG A 65 -5.73 -10.95 16.80
C ARG A 65 -5.30 -12.41 16.76
N ALA A 66 -5.77 -13.19 15.77
CA ALA A 66 -5.38 -14.60 15.61
C ALA A 66 -3.88 -14.75 15.26
N LEU A 67 -3.30 -13.77 14.56
CA LEU A 67 -1.86 -13.67 14.27
C LEU A 67 -1.03 -13.10 15.44
N GLY A 68 -1.63 -12.83 16.61
CA GLY A 68 -0.94 -12.25 17.76
C GLY A 68 -0.55 -10.77 17.61
N MET A 69 -0.93 -10.11 16.51
CA MET A 69 -0.54 -8.73 16.19
C MET A 69 -1.35 -7.66 16.92
N LEU A 70 -2.36 -8.04 17.71
CA LEU A 70 -3.16 -7.14 18.54
C LEU A 70 -3.14 -7.60 19.99
N ARG A 71 -2.62 -6.75 20.89
CA ARG A 71 -2.81 -6.91 22.33
C ARG A 71 -4.26 -6.63 22.69
N VAL A 72 -4.84 -7.51 23.51
CA VAL A 72 -6.10 -7.23 24.21
C VAL A 72 -5.77 -6.36 25.41
N ILE A 73 -6.49 -5.25 25.58
CA ILE A 73 -6.42 -4.42 26.78
C ILE A 73 -7.65 -4.81 27.61
N ASP A 74 -7.44 -5.46 28.76
CA ASP A 74 -8.52 -6.03 29.57
C ASP A 74 -9.31 -4.95 30.34
N THR A 75 -8.70 -3.78 30.58
CA THR A 75 -9.38 -2.58 31.08
C THR A 75 -10.09 -1.84 29.93
N PRO A 76 -11.36 -1.45 30.06
CA PRO A 76 -12.02 -0.59 29.08
C PRO A 76 -11.44 0.83 29.16
N ALA A 77 -10.32 1.05 28.46
CA ALA A 77 -9.79 2.38 28.24
C ALA A 77 -10.85 3.23 27.53
N ILE A 78 -11.17 4.40 28.10
CA ILE A 78 -11.97 5.42 27.43
C ILE A 78 -11.06 6.05 26.37
N VAL A 79 -10.92 5.38 25.22
CA VAL A 79 -10.13 5.85 24.09
C VAL A 79 -10.89 6.98 23.42
N THR A 80 -10.38 8.20 23.58
CA THR A 80 -10.87 9.39 22.88
C THR A 80 -10.28 9.44 21.47
N ALA A 81 -10.89 10.21 20.56
CA ALA A 81 -10.42 10.30 19.17
C ALA A 81 -8.97 10.84 19.06
N SER A 82 -8.51 11.61 20.05
CA SER A 82 -7.14 12.11 20.19
C SER A 82 -6.09 11.04 20.48
N ASP A 83 -6.49 9.89 21.05
CA ASP A 83 -5.57 8.83 21.49
C ASP A 83 -5.14 7.90 20.34
N ILE A 84 -5.84 7.97 19.20
CA ILE A 84 -5.58 7.12 18.03
C ILE A 84 -4.42 7.70 17.20
N ARG A 85 -3.19 7.52 17.69
CA ARG A 85 -1.98 7.69 16.88
C ARG A 85 -1.72 6.43 16.05
N LEU A 86 -2.15 6.46 14.79
CA LEU A 86 -1.69 5.50 13.78
C LEU A 86 -0.23 5.82 13.43
N GLN A 87 0.72 5.26 14.21
CA GLN A 87 2.10 5.16 13.76
C GLN A 87 2.14 4.14 12.62
N LEU A 88 2.07 4.64 11.39
CA LEU A 88 2.46 3.89 10.21
C LEU A 88 3.98 3.71 10.30
N GLY A 89 4.38 2.54 10.81
CA GLY A 89 5.78 2.20 11.02
C GLY A 89 6.58 2.34 9.73
N ASP A 90 7.68 3.05 9.85
CA ASP A 90 8.68 3.28 8.81
C ASP A 90 9.10 1.96 8.14
N ILE A 91 8.98 1.88 6.82
CA ILE A 91 9.59 0.82 5.99
C ILE A 91 10.59 1.46 5.02
N THR A 92 11.38 2.41 5.54
CA THR A 92 12.55 2.97 4.87
C THR A 92 13.70 3.12 5.87
N GLY A 93 14.83 2.46 5.60
CA GLY A 93 16.05 2.57 6.41
C GLY A 93 16.53 1.23 6.97
N GLY A 94 17.51 0.65 6.30
CA GLY A 94 18.12 -0.63 6.68
C GLY A 94 19.41 -0.95 5.93
N ASP A 95 20.12 0.08 5.47
CA ASP A 95 21.49 0.02 4.90
C ASP A 95 22.14 1.38 5.20
N ASP A 96 22.79 1.48 6.37
CA ASP A 96 23.74 2.53 6.75
C ASP A 96 24.46 2.02 8.02
N ASP A 97 25.55 1.27 7.85
CA ASP A 97 26.56 1.07 8.89
C ASP A 97 27.96 1.31 8.30
N ILE A 98 28.85 1.85 9.13
CA ILE A 98 29.94 2.73 8.73
C ILE A 98 31.29 2.04 8.89
N THR A 99 32.18 2.19 7.90
CA THR A 99 33.63 2.22 8.14
C THR A 99 34.30 3.24 7.23
N ASP A 100 34.45 4.47 7.72
CA ASP A 100 35.53 5.37 7.26
C ASP A 100 36.86 4.76 7.73
N ASP A 101 37.65 4.21 6.80
CA ASP A 101 39.01 3.74 7.07
C ASP A 101 40.01 4.67 6.36
N GLU A 102 40.76 5.43 7.16
CA GLU A 102 41.78 6.37 6.70
C GLU A 102 42.83 5.68 5.82
N ARG A 103 43.15 6.26 4.66
CA ARG A 103 44.29 5.85 3.84
C ARG A 103 45.09 7.02 3.28
N ASP A 104 45.70 7.77 4.20
CA ASP A 104 46.88 8.57 3.89
C ASP A 104 48.12 7.69 3.86
N HIS A 105 48.69 7.47 2.67
CA HIS A 105 50.13 7.22 2.44
C HIS A 105 50.45 7.25 0.95
N ALA A 106 50.62 8.45 0.40
CA ALA A 106 51.10 8.67 -0.97
C ALA A 106 52.57 9.15 -0.96
N THR A 107 53.53 8.23 -0.89
CA THR A 107 54.97 8.53 -1.07
C THR A 107 55.74 7.38 -1.75
N GLN A 108 55.99 7.55 -3.06
CA GLN A 108 57.11 7.03 -3.87
C GLN A 108 57.05 7.83 -5.19
N SER A 109 57.98 8.72 -5.56
CA SER A 109 59.38 8.52 -6.03
C SER A 109 59.48 7.45 -7.14
N ASP A 110 60.12 7.60 -8.31
CA ASP A 110 60.78 8.70 -9.06
C ASP A 110 60.87 8.20 -10.56
N SER A 111 61.36 8.90 -11.60
CA SER A 111 62.07 10.17 -11.78
C SER A 111 61.82 10.75 -13.20
N CYS A 112 62.73 11.59 -13.72
CA CYS A 112 62.96 11.76 -15.18
C CYS A 112 63.71 10.56 -15.79
#